data_AF-A0A2J8R4K7-F1
#
_entry.id   AF-A0A2J8R4K7-F1
#
_cell.length_a   1.000
_cell.length_b   1.000
_cell.length_c   1.000
_cell.angle_alpha   90.00
_cell.angle_beta   90.00
_cell.angle_gamma   90.00
#
_symmetry.space_group_name_H-M   'P 1'
#
loop_
_entity.id
_entity.type
_entity.pdbx_description
1 polymer ?
#
loop_
_entity_poly.entity_id
_entity_poly.type
_entity_poly.pdbx_seq_one_letter_code
_entity_poly.pdbx_strand_id
1 'polypeptide(L)'
;DAPDHESLKLLQRVLDEINPQSVVTSAKQDENMTRFLGKLASQEHREPKRPEIIFLPSVDFGLEISKQRLLSGNYSFIPDSMTATEKILFLSSIIPFDCLLTVRALGGLLKFLGRRRIGVELEDYNVSVPILGFKKFMLTHLVNIDQDTYRNPQQMPL
;
A
#
# COMPACT_ATOMS: atom_id res chain seq x y z
N ASP A 1 12.72 -5.18 -5.60
CA ASP A 1 11.66 -5.74 -4.76
C ASP A 1 11.91 -7.22 -4.52
N ALA A 2 11.85 -7.65 -3.27
CA ALA A 2 11.83 -9.07 -2.93
C ALA A 2 10.37 -9.55 -3.05
N PRO A 3 10.06 -10.54 -3.90
CA PRO A 3 8.71 -11.10 -3.97
C PRO A 3 8.37 -11.77 -2.64
N ASP A 4 7.15 -11.57 -2.13
CA ASP A 4 6.69 -12.31 -0.96
C ASP A 4 6.48 -13.79 -1.34
N HIS A 5 6.75 -14.68 -0.40
CA HIS A 5 6.52 -16.12 -0.58
C HIS A 5 5.03 -16.44 -0.41
N GLU A 6 4.59 -17.63 -0.82
CA GLU A 6 3.17 -18.06 -0.75
C GLU A 6 2.51 -17.85 0.62
N SER A 7 3.31 -17.85 1.70
CA SER A 7 2.85 -17.62 3.07
C SER A 7 2.55 -16.17 3.45
N LEU A 8 2.82 -15.18 2.58
CA LEU A 8 2.60 -13.75 2.80
C LEU A 8 3.21 -13.20 4.11
N LYS A 9 4.41 -13.66 4.45
CA LYS A 9 5.09 -13.32 5.71
C LYS A 9 5.60 -11.89 5.71
N LEU A 10 6.03 -11.37 4.55
CA LEU A 10 6.45 -9.96 4.46
C LEU A 10 5.24 -9.06 4.64
N LEU A 11 4.11 -9.39 4.02
CA LEU A 11 2.86 -8.66 4.20
C LEU A 11 2.40 -8.66 5.67
N GLN A 12 2.49 -9.78 6.38
CA GLN A 12 2.20 -9.81 7.83
C GLN A 12 3.07 -8.81 8.60
N ARG A 13 4.39 -8.81 8.37
CA ARG A 13 5.29 -7.87 9.05
C ARG A 13 4.99 -6.41 8.72
N VAL A 14 4.60 -6.12 7.47
CA VAL A 14 4.15 -4.78 7.07
C VAL A 14 2.92 -4.37 7.88
N LEU A 15 1.95 -5.26 8.06
CA LEU A 15 0.76 -4.98 8.88
C LEU A 15 1.12 -4.79 10.35
N ASP A 16 2.05 -5.57 10.89
CA ASP A 16 2.50 -5.48 12.28
C ASP A 16 3.24 -4.15 12.53
N GLU A 17 4.11 -3.71 11.61
CA GLU A 17 4.87 -2.45 11.74
C GLU A 17 4.00 -1.21 11.48
N ILE A 18 3.07 -1.26 10.53
CA ILE A 18 2.19 -0.12 10.19
C ILE A 18 1.02 -0.03 11.18
N ASN A 19 0.53 -1.16 11.68
CA ASN A 19 -0.67 -1.27 12.51
C ASN A 19 -1.88 -0.48 11.94
N PRO A 20 -2.32 -0.77 10.70
CA PRO A 20 -3.37 0.01 10.05
C PRO A 20 -4.74 -0.21 10.70
N GLN A 21 -5.60 0.81 10.65
CA GLN A 21 -7.01 0.68 11.06
C GLN A 21 -7.86 -0.10 10.05
N SER A 22 -7.50 -0.05 8.77
CA SER A 22 -8.21 -0.76 7.71
C SER A 22 -7.24 -1.23 6.63
N VAL A 23 -7.54 -2.40 6.04
CA VAL A 23 -6.84 -2.95 4.87
C VAL A 23 -7.82 -2.97 3.70
N VAL A 24 -7.52 -2.19 2.68
CA VAL A 24 -8.34 -2.08 1.47
C VAL A 24 -7.78 -2.98 0.39
N THR A 25 -8.64 -3.77 -0.25
CA THR A 25 -8.23 -4.75 -1.25
C THR A 25 -9.33 -5.01 -2.28
N SER A 26 -8.95 -5.63 -3.40
CA SER A 26 -9.88 -6.05 -4.44
C SER A 26 -10.75 -7.21 -3.94
N ALA A 27 -12.02 -7.21 -4.31
CA ALA A 27 -12.93 -8.33 -4.09
C ALA A 27 -12.52 -9.61 -4.87
N LYS A 28 -11.70 -9.47 -5.91
CA LYS A 28 -11.03 -10.58 -6.59
C LYS A 28 -9.59 -10.67 -6.13
N GLN A 29 -9.23 -11.81 -5.56
CA GLN A 29 -7.93 -12.11 -5.00
C GLN A 29 -7.52 -13.53 -5.41
N ASP A 30 -6.23 -13.81 -5.34
CA ASP A 30 -5.76 -15.19 -5.43
C ASP A 30 -6.05 -15.96 -4.13
N GLU A 31 -5.82 -17.27 -4.17
CA GLU A 31 -6.08 -18.16 -3.03
C GLU A 31 -5.19 -17.83 -1.82
N ASN A 32 -3.94 -17.40 -2.04
CA ASN A 32 -3.00 -17.10 -0.97
C ASN A 32 -3.45 -15.87 -0.18
N MET A 33 -3.83 -14.81 -0.88
CA MET A 33 -4.38 -13.60 -0.29
C MET A 33 -5.72 -13.87 0.40
N THR A 34 -6.61 -14.65 -0.22
CA THR A 34 -7.90 -15.03 0.38
C THR A 34 -7.69 -15.77 1.71
N ARG A 35 -6.76 -16.74 1.74
CA ARG A 35 -6.39 -17.48 2.94
C ARG A 35 -5.77 -16.57 4.00
N PHE A 36 -4.92 -15.64 3.59
CA PHE A 36 -4.25 -14.69 4.49
C PHE A 36 -5.25 -13.74 5.15
N LEU A 37 -6.14 -13.11 4.37
CA LEU A 37 -7.20 -12.26 4.90
C LEU A 37 -8.18 -13.02 5.77
N GLY A 38 -8.49 -14.28 5.41
CA GLY A 38 -9.29 -15.17 6.25
C GLY A 38 -8.65 -15.39 7.63
N LYS A 39 -7.33 -15.62 7.68
CA LYS A 39 -6.58 -15.73 8.94
C LYS A 39 -6.57 -14.43 9.74
N LEU A 40 -6.40 -13.29 9.06
CA LEU A 40 -6.45 -11.97 9.70
C LEU A 40 -7.81 -11.68 10.32
N ALA A 41 -8.90 -12.13 9.68
CA ALA A 41 -10.25 -12.01 10.21
C ALA A 41 -10.55 -13.00 11.33
N SER A 42 -10.01 -14.23 11.28
CA SER A 42 -10.43 -15.37 12.12
C SER A 42 -9.64 -15.61 13.40
N GLN A 43 -8.50 -14.93 13.62
CA GLN A 43 -7.86 -15.01 14.93
C GLN A 43 -8.90 -14.58 15.98
N GLU A 44 -9.29 -15.38 16.97
CA GLU A 44 -10.36 -14.96 17.90
C GLU A 44 -9.82 -14.49 19.25
N HIS A 45 -8.51 -14.64 19.51
CA HIS A 45 -8.09 -14.76 20.90
C HIS A 45 -7.15 -13.72 21.52
N ARG A 46 -6.40 -12.88 20.79
CA ARG A 46 -5.52 -11.88 21.44
C ARG A 46 -5.30 -10.68 20.51
N GLU A 47 -5.40 -9.46 21.07
CA GLU A 47 -5.02 -8.11 20.55
C GLU A 47 -6.19 -7.14 20.22
N PRO A 48 -6.17 -5.88 20.71
CA PRO A 48 -7.36 -5.00 20.72
C PRO A 48 -7.61 -4.20 19.43
N LYS A 49 -6.78 -4.28 18.39
CA LYS A 49 -6.94 -3.46 17.18
C LYS A 49 -6.54 -4.23 15.93
N ARG A 50 -7.49 -4.98 15.37
CA ARG A 50 -7.32 -5.56 14.03
C ARG A 50 -7.76 -4.58 12.96
N PRO A 51 -7.10 -4.56 11.80
CA PRO A 51 -7.59 -3.78 10.69
C PRO A 51 -8.94 -4.30 10.21
N GLU A 52 -9.87 -3.40 9.94
CA GLU A 52 -11.08 -3.69 9.17
C GLU A 52 -10.69 -4.08 7.73
N ILE A 53 -11.10 -5.25 7.25
CA ILE A 53 -10.84 -5.67 5.87
C ILE A 53 -11.96 -5.15 4.96
N ILE A 54 -11.59 -4.33 3.99
CA ILE A 54 -12.52 -3.63 3.10
C ILE A 54 -12.30 -4.08 1.66
N PHE A 55 -13.33 -4.69 1.08
CA PHE A 55 -13.32 -5.14 -0.30
C PHE A 55 -13.94 -4.08 -1.22
N LEU A 56 -13.17 -3.62 -2.20
CA LEU A 56 -13.69 -2.80 -3.30
C LEU A 56 -13.83 -3.62 -4.59
N PRO A 57 -14.75 -3.24 -5.50
CA PRO A 57 -14.86 -3.86 -6.80
C PRO A 57 -13.52 -3.87 -7.54
N SER A 58 -13.15 -4.98 -8.18
CA SER A 58 -11.85 -5.08 -8.88
C SER A 58 -11.65 -4.06 -9.99
N VAL A 59 -12.74 -3.56 -10.58
CA VAL A 59 -12.72 -2.47 -11.55
C VAL A 59 -12.16 -1.17 -10.96
N ASP A 60 -12.29 -0.95 -9.65
CA ASP A 60 -11.68 0.18 -8.95
C ASP A 60 -10.15 0.06 -8.84
N PHE A 61 -9.57 -1.11 -9.08
CA PHE A 61 -8.12 -1.32 -9.13
C PHE A 61 -7.59 -1.44 -10.57
N GLY A 62 -8.37 -1.05 -11.58
CA GLY A 62 -7.90 -1.00 -12.97
C GLY A 62 -6.68 -0.10 -13.11
N LEU A 63 -5.71 -0.49 -13.94
CA LEU A 63 -4.44 0.25 -14.05
C LEU A 63 -4.65 1.69 -14.54
N GLU A 64 -5.40 1.86 -15.64
CA GLU A 64 -5.61 3.17 -16.25
C GLU A 64 -6.39 4.10 -15.31
N ILE A 65 -7.50 3.62 -14.75
CA ILE A 65 -8.29 4.41 -13.79
C ILE A 65 -7.49 4.75 -12.53
N SER A 66 -6.59 3.87 -12.09
CA SER A 66 -5.69 4.13 -10.96
C SER A 66 -4.67 5.21 -11.30
N LYS A 67 -4.02 5.14 -12.47
CA LYS A 67 -3.12 6.20 -12.95
C LYS A 67 -3.82 7.55 -13.03
N GLN A 68 -5.00 7.59 -13.65
CA GLN A 68 -5.79 8.82 -13.76
C GLN A 68 -6.09 9.42 -12.38
N ARG A 69 -6.51 8.61 -11.41
CA ARG A 69 -6.73 9.07 -10.02
C ARG A 69 -5.47 9.60 -9.35
N LEU A 70 -4.31 8.99 -9.59
CA LEU A 70 -3.05 9.49 -9.06
C LEU A 70 -2.68 10.85 -9.67
N LEU A 71 -2.94 11.08 -10.95
CA LEU A 71 -2.62 12.36 -11.59
C LEU A 71 -3.64 13.46 -11.24
N SER A 72 -4.91 13.11 -11.08
CA SER A 72 -5.99 14.06 -10.77
C SER A 72 -6.26 14.25 -9.28
N GLY A 73 -5.56 13.52 -8.41
CA GLY A 73 -5.72 13.61 -6.96
C GLY A 73 -5.47 15.02 -6.39
N ASN A 74 -6.14 15.29 -5.27
CA ASN A 74 -5.97 16.51 -4.48
C ASN A 74 -4.81 16.34 -3.48
N TYR A 75 -3.74 17.10 -3.68
CA TYR A 75 -2.48 16.95 -2.95
C TYR A 75 -2.09 18.27 -2.30
N SER A 76 -2.15 18.35 -0.97
CA SER A 76 -1.81 19.57 -0.23
C SER A 76 -0.33 19.94 -0.30
N PHE A 77 0.53 18.98 -0.67
CA PHE A 77 1.97 19.19 -0.86
C PHE A 77 2.33 19.69 -2.26
N ILE A 78 1.37 19.80 -3.17
CA ILE A 78 1.60 20.31 -4.53
C ILE A 78 1.06 21.74 -4.60
N PRO A 79 1.90 22.74 -4.88
CA PRO A 79 1.46 24.12 -5.01
C PRO A 79 0.50 24.32 -6.19
N ASP A 80 -0.51 25.18 -6.03
CA ASP A 80 -1.47 25.52 -7.10
C ASP A 80 -0.81 26.20 -8.32
N SER A 81 0.36 26.80 -8.13
CA SER A 81 1.13 27.42 -9.21
C SER A 81 1.84 26.41 -10.11
N MET A 82 1.89 25.13 -9.71
CA MET A 82 2.57 24.08 -10.46
C MET A 82 1.78 23.70 -11.71
N THR A 83 2.45 23.66 -12.86
CA THR A 83 1.84 23.23 -14.12
C THR A 83 1.51 21.73 -14.09
N ALA A 84 0.60 21.29 -14.98
CA ALA A 84 0.25 19.87 -15.09
C ALA A 84 1.48 18.99 -15.37
N THR A 85 2.40 19.44 -16.22
CA THR A 85 3.64 18.71 -16.54
C THR A 85 4.57 18.60 -15.33
N GLU A 86 4.77 19.69 -14.59
CA GLU A 86 5.58 19.67 -13.36
C GLU A 86 4.95 18.76 -12.30
N LYS A 87 3.62 18.79 -12.15
CA LYS A 87 2.89 17.88 -11.27
C LYS A 87 3.15 16.42 -11.64
N ILE A 88 3.09 16.09 -12.93
CA ILE A 88 3.36 14.74 -13.43
C ILE A 88 4.80 14.34 -13.08
N LEU A 89 5.79 15.17 -13.41
CA LEU A 89 7.20 14.89 -13.12
C LEU A 89 7.44 14.70 -11.62
N PHE A 90 6.86 15.57 -10.79
CA PHE A 90 6.96 15.47 -9.34
C PHE A 90 6.36 14.17 -8.82
N LEU A 91 5.13 13.84 -9.23
CA LEU A 91 4.48 12.59 -8.82
C LEU A 91 5.28 11.37 -9.29
N SER A 92 5.83 11.41 -10.52
CA SER A 92 6.71 10.35 -11.02
C SER A 92 8.01 10.21 -10.23
N SER A 93 8.47 11.24 -9.53
CA SER A 93 9.66 11.16 -8.66
C SER A 93 9.39 10.45 -7.33
N ILE A 94 8.13 10.41 -6.86
CA ILE A 94 7.77 9.86 -5.54
C ILE A 94 6.88 8.60 -5.63
N ILE A 95 6.23 8.36 -6.77
CA ILE A 95 5.42 7.16 -7.03
C ILE A 95 6.09 6.34 -8.14
N PRO A 96 6.37 5.04 -7.91
CA PRO A 96 6.89 4.15 -8.95
C PRO A 96 5.76 3.75 -9.92
N PHE A 97 5.54 4.56 -10.97
CA PHE A 97 4.49 4.32 -11.97
C PHE A 97 4.74 3.10 -12.87
N ASP A 98 5.97 2.62 -12.92
CA ASP A 98 6.41 1.38 -13.54
C ASP A 98 5.97 0.14 -12.73
N CYS A 99 5.84 0.26 -11.41
CA CYS A 99 5.31 -0.79 -10.55
C CYS A 99 3.77 -0.86 -10.61
N LEU A 100 3.26 -1.67 -11.53
CA LEU A 100 1.82 -1.77 -11.81
C LEU A 100 0.98 -2.13 -10.59
N LEU A 101 1.49 -2.97 -9.67
CA LEU A 101 0.77 -3.34 -8.45
C LEU A 101 0.65 -2.16 -7.49
N THR A 102 1.73 -1.40 -7.29
CA THR A 102 1.73 -0.19 -6.46
C THR A 102 0.76 0.85 -7.01
N VAL A 103 0.77 1.09 -8.33
CA VAL A 103 -0.16 2.02 -8.98
C VAL A 103 -1.61 1.62 -8.73
N ARG A 104 -1.95 0.34 -8.93
CA ARG A 104 -3.31 -0.18 -8.71
C ARG A 104 -3.73 -0.07 -7.25
N ALA A 105 -2.87 -0.49 -6.32
CA ALA A 105 -3.14 -0.45 -4.88
C ALA A 105 -3.35 0.99 -4.40
N LEU A 106 -2.47 1.91 -4.81
CA LEU A 106 -2.56 3.32 -4.44
C LEU A 106 -3.81 3.99 -5.02
N GLY A 107 -4.14 3.72 -6.29
CA GLY A 107 -5.37 4.23 -6.91
C GLY A 107 -6.66 3.68 -6.27
N GLY A 108 -6.64 2.43 -5.79
CA GLY A 108 -7.71 1.85 -4.99
C GLY A 108 -7.82 2.49 -3.60
N LEU A 109 -6.68 2.75 -2.94
CA LEU A 109 -6.64 3.44 -1.66
C LEU A 109 -7.18 4.87 -1.77
N LEU A 110 -6.77 5.65 -2.76
CA LEU A 110 -7.31 6.99 -2.99
C LEU A 110 -8.83 6.97 -3.23
N LYS A 111 -9.33 5.96 -3.95
CA LYS A 111 -10.78 5.78 -4.15
C LYS A 111 -11.50 5.50 -2.83
N PHE A 112 -10.90 4.67 -1.97
CA PHE A 112 -11.44 4.39 -0.64
C PHE A 112 -11.49 5.67 0.22
N LEU A 113 -10.37 6.39 0.32
CA LEU A 113 -10.27 7.63 1.09
C LEU A 113 -11.36 8.63 0.64
N GLY A 114 -11.48 8.86 -0.68
CA GLY A 114 -12.49 9.75 -1.23
C GLY A 114 -13.93 9.29 -0.98
N ARG A 115 -14.21 7.97 -0.98
CA ARG A 115 -15.55 7.44 -0.64
C ARG A 115 -15.89 7.60 0.83
N ARG A 116 -14.91 7.43 1.73
CA ARG A 116 -15.11 7.59 3.18
C ARG A 116 -15.06 9.04 3.65
N ARG A 117 -14.55 9.96 2.82
CA ARG A 117 -14.32 11.37 3.17
C ARG A 117 -13.45 11.55 4.42
N ILE A 118 -12.42 10.71 4.56
CA ILE A 118 -11.57 10.68 5.77
C ILE A 118 -10.91 12.04 6.00
N GLY A 119 -11.09 12.61 7.20
CA GLY A 119 -10.56 13.90 7.61
C GLY A 119 -11.36 15.13 7.13
N VAL A 120 -12.43 14.92 6.36
CA VAL A 120 -13.33 15.97 5.85
C VAL A 120 -14.80 15.51 5.96
N GLU A 121 -15.10 14.68 6.96
CA GLU A 121 -16.40 14.05 7.15
C GLU A 121 -17.52 15.07 7.39
N LEU A 122 -17.18 16.20 8.02
CA LEU A 122 -18.10 17.30 8.36
C LEU A 122 -18.04 18.49 7.38
N GLU A 123 -17.11 18.45 6.44
CA GLU A 123 -16.93 19.51 5.43
C GLU A 123 -17.99 19.42 4.34
N ASP A 124 -18.18 20.54 3.61
CA ASP A 124 -19.08 20.60 2.46
C ASP A 124 -18.78 19.49 1.44
N TYR A 125 -19.82 19.03 0.74
CA TYR A 125 -19.72 17.93 -0.23
C TYR A 125 -18.64 18.18 -1.31
N ASN A 126 -18.39 19.43 -1.67
CA ASN A 126 -17.39 19.82 -2.67
C ASN A 126 -15.94 19.72 -2.18
N VAL A 127 -15.73 19.62 -0.88
CA VAL A 127 -14.39 19.43 -0.30
C VAL A 127 -13.96 17.99 -0.55
N SER A 128 -12.81 17.86 -1.22
CA SER A 128 -12.18 16.56 -1.48
C SER A 128 -11.14 16.25 -0.40
N VAL A 129 -10.92 14.96 -0.13
CA VAL A 129 -9.94 14.51 0.87
C VAL A 129 -8.54 15.00 0.49
N PRO A 130 -7.88 15.84 1.32
CA PRO A 130 -6.54 16.30 1.04
C PRO A 130 -5.51 15.21 1.35
N ILE A 131 -4.71 14.83 0.36
CA ILE A 131 -3.60 13.91 0.57
C ILE A 131 -2.36 14.72 0.98
N LEU A 132 -1.89 14.49 2.20
CA LEU A 132 -0.81 15.26 2.82
C LEU A 132 0.59 14.87 2.35
N GLY A 133 0.77 13.65 1.85
CA GLY A 133 2.06 13.19 1.33
C GLY A 133 2.06 11.71 0.98
N PHE A 134 3.03 11.33 0.14
CA PHE A 134 3.39 9.93 -0.06
C PHE A 134 4.71 9.65 0.64
N LYS A 135 4.72 8.61 1.48
CA LYS A 135 5.93 8.15 2.15
C LYS A 135 6.23 6.73 1.72
N LYS A 136 7.42 6.51 1.17
CA LYS A 136 7.91 5.16 0.90
C LYS A 136 8.12 4.45 2.23
N PHE A 137 7.44 3.32 2.41
CA PHE A 137 7.66 2.43 3.53
C PHE A 137 8.75 1.42 3.18
N MET A 138 9.68 1.20 4.09
CA MET A 138 10.71 0.16 4.01
C MET A 138 10.62 -0.66 5.28
N LEU A 139 10.45 -1.97 5.14
CA LEU A 139 10.39 -2.88 6.29
C LEU A 139 11.71 -2.84 7.05
N THR A 140 11.65 -2.65 8.36
CA THR A 140 12.87 -2.60 9.17
C THR A 140 13.50 -4.00 9.28
N HIS A 141 14.84 -4.06 9.39
CA HIS A 141 15.60 -5.31 9.58
C HIS A 141 15.48 -6.40 8.49
N LEU A 142 15.25 -6.04 7.22
CA LEU A 142 15.49 -6.96 6.11
C LEU A 142 17.00 -7.15 5.88
N VAL A 143 17.65 -7.95 6.73
CA VAL A 143 18.97 -8.53 6.40
C VAL A 143 18.71 -9.62 5.37
N ASN A 144 18.92 -9.31 4.10
CA ASN A 144 18.92 -10.31 3.04
C ASN A 144 20.20 -11.14 3.20
N ILE A 145 20.16 -12.19 4.03
CA ILE A 145 21.26 -13.14 4.09
C ILE A 145 21.21 -13.91 2.77
N ASP A 146 22.11 -13.57 1.86
CA ASP A 146 22.33 -14.34 0.65
C ASP A 146 22.58 -15.81 1.04
N GLN A 147 21.84 -16.73 0.42
CA GLN A 147 21.92 -18.16 0.75
C GLN A 147 23.32 -18.75 0.52
N ASP A 148 24.20 -18.04 -0.19
CA ASP A 148 25.60 -18.42 -0.33
C ASP A 148 26.44 -18.24 0.95
N THR A 149 25.93 -17.49 1.94
CA THR A 149 26.63 -17.31 3.23
C THR A 149 26.51 -18.54 4.14
N TYR A 150 25.52 -19.41 3.91
CA TYR A 150 25.27 -20.60 4.74
C TYR A 150 26.09 -21.84 4.35
N ARG A 151 26.84 -21.81 3.23
CA ARG A 151 27.52 -23.02 2.73
C ARG A 151 28.93 -23.26 3.25
N ASN A 152 29.56 -22.35 4.02
CA ASN A 152 30.82 -22.67 4.71
C ASN A 152 31.06 -21.83 5.98
N PRO A 153 30.56 -22.26 7.16
CA PRO A 153 31.01 -21.71 8.44
C PRO A 153 32.37 -22.25 8.91
N GLN A 154 33.16 -22.90 8.05
CA GLN A 154 34.46 -23.49 8.40
C GLN A 154 35.56 -23.06 7.41
N GLN A 155 36.10 -21.86 7.61
CA GLN A 155 37.50 -21.51 7.31
C GLN A 155 37.80 -20.09 7.83
N MET A 156 38.02 -19.97 9.14
CA MET A 156 38.94 -18.97 9.66
C MET A 156 40.33 -19.62 9.69
N PRO A 157 41.36 -19.04 9.05
CA PRO A 157 42.74 -19.35 9.44
C PRO A 157 43.02 -18.70 10.81
N LEU A 158 43.79 -19.43 11.60
CA LEU A 158 44.30 -19.08 12.93
C LEU A 158 44.96 -17.69 12.98
#